data_AF-F8DY68-F1
#
_entry.id   AF-F8DY68-F1
#
_cell.length_a   1.000
_cell.length_b   1.000
_cell.length_c   1.000
_cell.angle_alpha   90.00
_cell.angle_beta   90.00
_cell.angle_gamma   90.00
#
_symmetry.space_group_name_H-M   'P 1'
#
loop_
_entity.id
_entity.type
_entity.pdbx_description
1 polymer ?
#
loop_
_entity_poly.entity_id
_entity_poly.type
_entity_poly.pdbx_seq_one_letter_code
_entity_poly.pdbx_strand_id
1 'polypeptide(L)'
;MSISLHGSHLTESEALLQQFLLQEENRQYLLLILRMILISKTFDLNLPKGATIVERDGFFFVEQNGEIAIRISKPWAKDAHGRNLKTWYTTDGKKLTQHVEKNASATYPITADPRWNWGNISGHVYFSKEETRKVAAGAAGAAAVGPFWLAVPPPFGPAIAGWWAKNSIHVTETATRAVAGNKCVQLKVGYIGISGVIGISPAEYTDGCS
;
A
#
# COMPACT_ATOMS: atom_id res chain seq x y z
N MET A 1 -16.82 27.58 -72.28
CA MET A 1 -15.95 26.72 -71.46
C MET A 1 -16.51 26.78 -70.05
N SER A 2 -17.27 25.76 -69.67
CA SER A 2 -18.25 25.82 -68.57
C SER A 2 -17.61 25.62 -67.20
N ILE A 3 -18.09 26.41 -66.23
CA ILE A 3 -17.89 26.26 -64.79
C ILE A 3 -19.05 25.43 -64.22
N SER A 4 -18.79 24.77 -63.08
CA SER A 4 -19.74 24.21 -62.09
C SER A 4 -20.20 22.76 -62.34
N LEU A 5 -20.37 21.83 -61.38
CA LEU A 5 -20.46 21.74 -59.91
C LEU A 5 -20.01 20.30 -59.52
N HIS A 6 -19.52 19.94 -58.33
CA HIS A 6 -20.36 19.61 -57.16
C HIS A 6 -19.47 19.16 -55.99
N GLY A 7 -19.75 19.67 -54.79
CA GLY A 7 -19.31 19.04 -53.55
C GLY A 7 -20.08 17.74 -53.33
N SER A 8 -19.38 16.65 -53.08
CA SER A 8 -19.97 15.46 -52.50
C SER A 8 -20.04 15.65 -50.99
N HIS A 9 -21.21 16.06 -50.51
CA HIS A 9 -21.64 15.82 -49.14
C HIS A 9 -21.40 14.34 -48.82
N LEU A 10 -20.46 14.05 -47.91
CA LEU A 10 -20.49 12.76 -47.21
C LEU A 10 -21.82 12.74 -46.46
N THR A 11 -22.61 11.70 -46.69
CA THR A 11 -23.86 11.54 -45.95
C THR A 11 -23.53 11.44 -44.46
N GLU A 12 -24.42 11.91 -43.59
CA GLU A 12 -24.22 11.91 -42.13
C GLU A 12 -23.85 10.49 -41.62
N SER A 13 -24.33 9.45 -42.30
CA SER A 13 -23.95 8.05 -42.08
C SER A 13 -22.51 7.68 -42.46
N GLU A 14 -21.94 8.24 -43.53
CA GLU A 14 -20.55 7.97 -43.96
C GLU A 14 -19.55 8.73 -43.09
N ALA A 15 -19.88 9.95 -42.65
CA ALA A 15 -19.08 10.70 -41.68
C ALA A 15 -19.10 10.04 -40.29
N LEU A 16 -20.25 9.49 -39.87
CA LEU A 16 -20.37 8.70 -38.65
C LEU A 16 -19.62 7.37 -38.74
N LEU A 17 -19.64 6.69 -39.90
CA LEU A 17 -18.83 5.50 -40.12
C LEU A 17 -17.33 5.82 -40.13
N GLN A 18 -16.88 6.94 -40.71
CA GLN A 18 -15.49 7.39 -40.61
C GLN A 18 -15.10 7.81 -39.17
N GLN A 19 -16.00 8.44 -38.41
CA GLN A 19 -15.78 8.68 -36.97
C GLN A 19 -15.76 7.39 -36.16
N PHE A 20 -16.60 6.40 -36.48
CA PHE A 20 -16.66 5.11 -35.78
C PHE A 20 -15.44 4.23 -36.13
N LEU A 21 -14.99 4.24 -37.38
CA LEU A 21 -13.77 3.56 -37.84
C LEU A 21 -12.51 4.23 -37.29
N LEU A 22 -12.46 5.57 -37.24
CA LEU A 22 -11.40 6.29 -36.52
C LEU A 22 -11.49 6.04 -35.01
N GLN A 23 -12.67 5.85 -34.40
CA GLN A 23 -12.82 5.46 -33.01
C GLN A 23 -12.34 4.03 -32.74
N GLU A 24 -12.46 3.10 -33.70
CA GLU A 24 -11.91 1.75 -33.56
C GLU A 24 -10.39 1.70 -33.71
N GLU A 25 -9.81 2.37 -34.71
CA GLU A 25 -8.35 2.49 -34.82
C GLU A 25 -7.78 3.26 -33.62
N ASN A 26 -8.39 4.40 -33.26
CA ASN A 26 -7.92 5.24 -32.16
C ASN A 26 -8.20 4.60 -30.79
N ARG A 27 -9.15 3.65 -30.65
CA ARG A 27 -9.28 2.88 -29.40
C ARG A 27 -8.05 2.05 -29.14
N GLN A 28 -7.51 1.35 -30.14
CA GLN A 28 -6.32 0.54 -29.93
C GLN A 28 -5.12 1.42 -29.57
N TYR A 29 -4.92 2.55 -30.25
CA TYR A 29 -3.86 3.50 -29.92
C TYR A 29 -4.08 4.19 -28.57
N LEU A 30 -5.31 4.61 -28.24
CA LEU A 30 -5.64 5.22 -26.94
C LEU A 30 -5.48 4.22 -25.80
N LEU A 31 -5.92 2.97 -25.96
CA LEU A 31 -5.67 1.89 -25.00
C LEU A 31 -4.18 1.59 -24.87
N LEU A 32 -3.42 1.62 -25.97
CA LEU A 32 -1.98 1.42 -25.96
C LEU A 32 -1.27 2.57 -25.24
N ILE A 33 -1.60 3.83 -25.57
CA ILE A 33 -1.06 5.04 -24.93
C ILE A 33 -1.44 5.07 -23.45
N LEU A 34 -2.69 4.75 -23.12
CA LEU A 34 -3.16 4.63 -21.75
C LEU A 34 -2.39 3.55 -21.00
N ARG A 35 -2.10 2.39 -21.61
CA ARG A 35 -1.22 1.34 -21.02
C ARG A 35 0.25 1.78 -20.92
N MET A 36 0.72 2.67 -21.79
CA MET A 36 2.09 3.20 -21.74
C MET A 36 2.25 4.25 -20.63
N ILE A 37 1.21 5.04 -20.36
CA ILE A 37 1.16 6.08 -19.33
C ILE A 37 0.77 5.50 -17.97
N LEU A 38 -0.15 4.53 -17.94
CA LEU A 38 -0.64 3.91 -16.72
C LEU A 38 0.09 2.59 -16.44
N ILE A 39 0.84 2.52 -15.34
CA ILE A 39 1.29 1.23 -14.80
C ILE A 39 0.27 0.76 -13.78
N SER A 40 -0.25 -0.44 -13.97
CA SER A 40 -1.07 -1.11 -12.97
C SER A 40 -0.34 -2.32 -12.39
N LYS A 41 -0.45 -2.50 -11.07
CA LYS A 41 -0.04 -3.73 -10.41
C LYS A 41 -1.19 -4.25 -9.57
N THR A 42 -1.68 -5.42 -9.94
CA THR A 42 -2.65 -6.15 -9.14
C THR A 42 -1.95 -6.98 -8.11
N PHE A 43 -2.48 -6.93 -6.90
CA PHE A 43 -2.01 -7.73 -5.81
C PHE A 43 -3.17 -8.59 -5.31
N ASP A 44 -2.92 -9.90 -5.26
CA ASP A 44 -3.80 -10.82 -4.55
C ASP A 44 -3.46 -10.73 -3.07
N LEU A 45 -4.44 -10.38 -2.25
CA LEU A 45 -4.30 -10.34 -0.80
C LEU A 45 -4.65 -11.68 -0.16
N ASN A 46 -4.81 -12.77 -0.94
CA ASN A 46 -5.45 -14.07 -0.61
C ASN A 46 -6.15 -14.05 0.75
N LEU A 47 -7.21 -13.25 0.78
CA LEU A 47 -7.96 -12.96 1.98
C LEU A 47 -8.51 -14.26 2.58
N PRO A 48 -8.59 -14.39 3.92
CA PRO A 48 -9.25 -15.52 4.54
C PRO A 48 -10.71 -15.61 4.08
N LYS A 49 -11.29 -16.82 4.16
CA LYS A 49 -12.69 -17.03 3.77
C LYS A 49 -13.59 -16.08 4.58
N GLY A 50 -14.42 -15.30 3.87
CA GLY A 50 -15.32 -14.31 4.48
C GLY A 50 -14.72 -12.91 4.68
N ALA A 51 -13.45 -12.70 4.32
CA ALA A 51 -12.87 -11.36 4.27
C ALA A 51 -12.98 -10.75 2.86
N THR A 52 -13.20 -9.44 2.80
CA THR A 52 -13.35 -8.66 1.56
C THR A 52 -12.64 -7.32 1.69
N ILE A 53 -12.18 -6.76 0.58
CA ILE A 53 -11.68 -5.38 0.53
C ILE A 53 -12.87 -4.46 0.24
N VAL A 54 -13.01 -3.39 1.01
CA VAL A 54 -14.05 -2.37 0.83
C VAL A 54 -13.43 -0.99 0.76
N GLU A 55 -14.03 -0.11 -0.04
CA GLU A 55 -13.70 1.30 -0.06
C GLU A 55 -14.73 2.08 0.77
N ARG A 56 -14.26 2.92 1.69
CA ARG A 56 -15.10 3.86 2.47
C ARG A 56 -14.36 5.18 2.64
N ASP A 57 -15.02 6.29 2.35
CA ASP A 57 -14.49 7.66 2.50
C ASP A 57 -13.12 7.89 1.83
N GLY A 58 -12.90 7.27 0.67
CA GLY A 58 -11.64 7.37 -0.09
C GLY A 58 -10.46 6.62 0.53
N PHE A 59 -10.73 5.68 1.44
CA PHE A 59 -9.78 4.72 1.99
C PHE A 59 -10.22 3.28 1.70
N PHE A 60 -9.25 2.38 1.63
CA PHE A 60 -9.51 0.96 1.44
C PHE A 60 -9.31 0.21 2.77
N PHE A 61 -10.13 -0.80 3.00
CA PHE A 61 -10.12 -1.61 4.22
C PHE A 61 -10.26 -3.08 3.87
N VAL A 62 -9.71 -3.97 4.70
CA VAL A 62 -10.15 -5.38 4.72
C VAL A 62 -11.21 -5.51 5.81
N GLU A 63 -12.40 -5.93 5.42
CA GLU A 63 -13.52 -6.23 6.30
C GLU A 63 -13.63 -7.75 6.47
N GLN A 64 -13.89 -8.21 7.69
CA GLN A 64 -14.13 -9.62 8.00
C GLN A 64 -15.30 -9.71 8.97
N ASN A 65 -16.31 -10.54 8.63
CA ASN A 65 -17.51 -10.72 9.45
C ASN A 65 -18.26 -9.40 9.78
N GLY A 66 -18.19 -8.41 8.89
CA GLY A 66 -18.84 -7.10 9.07
C GLY A 66 -18.06 -6.09 9.91
N GLU A 67 -16.86 -6.45 10.38
CA GLU A 67 -15.96 -5.55 11.10
C GLU A 67 -14.74 -5.18 10.25
N ILE A 68 -14.28 -3.93 10.38
CA ILE A 68 -13.04 -3.49 9.75
C ILE A 68 -11.87 -4.16 10.47
N ALA A 69 -11.23 -5.11 9.79
CA ALA A 69 -10.02 -5.75 10.27
C ALA A 69 -8.80 -4.88 9.96
N ILE A 70 -8.69 -4.30 8.77
CA ILE A 70 -7.45 -3.64 8.33
C ILE A 70 -7.78 -2.35 7.60
N ARG A 71 -7.02 -1.29 7.86
CA ARG A 71 -6.97 -0.12 6.99
C ARG A 71 -5.76 -0.21 6.06
N ILE A 72 -5.99 -0.03 4.78
CA ILE A 72 -4.96 0.03 3.74
C ILE A 72 -4.57 1.50 3.57
N SER A 73 -3.28 1.78 3.72
CA SER A 73 -2.72 3.13 3.53
C SER A 73 -3.00 3.64 2.12
N LYS A 74 -3.02 4.96 1.92
CA LYS A 74 -3.10 5.51 0.56
C LYS A 74 -1.88 5.09 -0.25
N PRO A 75 -2.05 4.81 -1.56
CA PRO A 75 -0.93 4.40 -2.39
C PRO A 75 0.07 5.54 -2.56
N TRP A 76 1.34 5.19 -2.74
CA TRP A 76 2.37 6.13 -3.17
C TRP A 76 3.20 5.56 -4.31
N ALA A 77 3.72 6.46 -5.13
CA ALA A 77 4.68 6.14 -6.19
C ALA A 77 5.66 7.29 -6.37
N LYS A 78 6.92 6.96 -6.61
CA LYS A 78 8.03 7.89 -6.83
C LYS A 78 8.86 7.49 -8.03
N ASP A 79 9.42 8.46 -8.72
CA ASP A 79 10.37 8.22 -9.80
C ASP A 79 11.83 8.15 -9.29
N ALA A 80 12.80 7.96 -10.20
CA ALA A 80 14.22 7.86 -9.85
C ALA A 80 14.80 9.10 -9.16
N HIS A 81 14.19 10.27 -9.36
CA HIS A 81 14.57 11.52 -8.71
C HIS A 81 13.81 11.74 -7.40
N GLY A 82 12.98 10.78 -6.97
CA GLY A 82 12.18 10.86 -5.76
C GLY A 82 10.91 11.70 -5.88
N ARG A 83 10.53 12.14 -7.10
CA ARG A 83 9.32 12.95 -7.33
C ARG A 83 8.08 12.09 -7.21
N ASN A 84 7.05 12.60 -6.54
CA ASN A 84 5.78 11.89 -6.38
C ASN A 84 5.05 11.78 -7.73
N LEU A 85 4.53 10.58 -8.00
CA LEU A 85 3.66 10.30 -9.13
C LEU A 85 2.21 10.13 -8.63
N LYS A 86 1.25 10.51 -9.48
CA LYS A 86 -0.16 10.30 -9.16
C LYS A 86 -0.47 8.80 -9.15
N THR A 87 -1.10 8.34 -8.08
CA THR A 87 -1.43 6.93 -7.89
C THR A 87 -2.73 6.77 -7.10
N TRP A 88 -3.44 5.68 -7.35
CA TRP A 88 -4.68 5.31 -6.67
C TRP A 88 -4.86 3.78 -6.65
N TYR A 89 -5.77 3.30 -5.81
CA TYR A 89 -6.18 1.90 -5.79
C TYR A 89 -7.56 1.70 -6.40
N THR A 90 -7.81 0.49 -6.86
CA THR A 90 -9.14 -0.06 -7.16
C THR A 90 -9.23 -1.47 -6.59
N THR A 91 -10.43 -1.97 -6.28
CA THR A 91 -10.63 -3.34 -5.80
C THR A 91 -11.82 -4.01 -6.46
N ASP A 92 -11.76 -5.34 -6.60
CA ASP A 92 -12.92 -6.20 -6.93
C ASP A 92 -13.50 -6.90 -5.68
N GLY A 93 -13.08 -6.49 -4.49
CA GLY A 93 -13.42 -7.11 -3.20
C GLY A 93 -12.46 -8.19 -2.75
N LYS A 94 -11.59 -8.73 -3.63
CA LYS A 94 -10.60 -9.77 -3.26
C LYS A 94 -9.17 -9.35 -3.56
N LYS A 95 -8.99 -8.60 -4.63
CA LYS A 95 -7.71 -8.10 -5.11
C LYS A 95 -7.69 -6.59 -5.00
N LEU A 96 -6.51 -6.05 -4.73
CA LEU A 96 -6.26 -4.62 -4.81
C LEU A 96 -5.36 -4.36 -6.01
N THR A 97 -5.74 -3.42 -6.86
CA THR A 97 -4.92 -2.98 -8.00
C THR A 97 -4.48 -1.56 -7.77
N GLN A 98 -3.16 -1.36 -7.73
CA GLN A 98 -2.58 -0.02 -7.79
C GLN A 98 -2.47 0.43 -9.23
N HIS A 99 -2.80 1.69 -9.45
CA HIS A 99 -2.58 2.40 -10.70
C HIS A 99 -1.59 3.54 -10.44
N VAL A 100 -0.62 3.71 -11.33
CA VAL A 100 0.39 4.77 -11.30
C VAL A 100 0.37 5.47 -12.65
N GLU A 101 0.02 6.75 -12.63
CA GLU A 101 0.00 7.59 -13.83
C GLU A 101 1.39 8.21 -14.04
N LYS A 102 2.04 7.82 -15.14
CA LYS A 102 3.31 8.38 -15.59
C LYS A 102 3.04 9.63 -16.40
N ASN A 103 3.68 10.73 -16.06
CA ASN A 103 3.81 11.85 -16.99
C ASN A 103 5.02 11.64 -17.92
N ALA A 104 5.10 12.40 -19.02
CA ALA A 104 6.22 12.32 -19.95
C ALA A 104 7.60 12.63 -19.31
N SER A 105 7.61 13.21 -18.11
CA SER A 105 8.82 13.59 -17.37
C SER A 105 9.26 12.55 -16.35
N ALA A 106 8.51 11.46 -16.13
CA ALA A 106 8.81 10.46 -15.11
C ALA A 106 10.07 9.66 -15.48
N THR A 107 11.02 9.56 -14.55
CA THR A 107 12.31 8.90 -14.78
C THR A 107 12.35 7.52 -14.13
N TYR A 108 12.79 6.51 -14.88
CA TYR A 108 12.94 5.15 -14.37
C TYR A 108 14.23 4.99 -13.53
N PRO A 109 14.24 4.09 -12.51
CA PRO A 109 13.14 3.21 -12.11
C PRO A 109 12.05 3.95 -11.31
N ILE A 110 10.80 3.60 -11.59
CA ILE A 110 9.66 4.03 -10.76
C ILE A 110 9.53 3.04 -9.60
N THR A 111 9.52 3.58 -8.39
CA THR A 111 9.27 2.85 -7.14
C THR A 111 7.86 3.15 -6.67
N ALA A 112 6.99 2.15 -6.71
CA ALA A 112 5.66 2.22 -6.10
C ALA A 112 5.62 1.39 -4.82
N ASP A 113 4.52 1.50 -4.06
CA ASP A 113 4.25 0.77 -2.81
C ASP A 113 5.00 -0.55 -2.74
N PRO A 114 5.79 -0.75 -1.68
CA PRO A 114 6.78 -1.80 -1.63
C PRO A 114 6.06 -3.13 -1.86
N ARG A 115 6.60 -3.91 -2.79
CA ARG A 115 6.18 -5.29 -3.13
C ARG A 115 5.41 -5.93 -1.97
N TRP A 116 4.09 -6.10 -2.11
CA TRP A 116 3.35 -7.00 -1.22
C TRP A 116 3.93 -8.40 -1.38
N ASN A 117 4.87 -8.74 -0.49
CA ASN A 117 5.19 -10.11 -0.23
C ASN A 117 4.12 -10.62 0.72
N TRP A 118 3.45 -11.66 0.28
CA TRP A 118 2.37 -12.32 0.98
C TRP A 118 2.83 -12.72 2.39
N GLY A 119 2.45 -11.91 3.40
CA GLY A 119 2.93 -12.03 4.78
C GLY A 119 2.89 -10.75 5.64
N ASN A 120 2.80 -9.54 5.06
CA ASN A 120 2.87 -8.30 5.84
C ASN A 120 1.91 -7.20 5.34
N ILE A 121 0.64 -7.26 5.72
CA ILE A 121 -0.07 -6.00 6.02
C ILE A 121 0.56 -5.53 7.33
N SER A 122 1.51 -4.59 7.26
CA SER A 122 2.35 -4.23 8.41
C SER A 122 1.95 -2.87 8.99
N GLY A 123 1.39 -2.89 10.20
CA GLY A 123 1.43 -1.75 11.11
C GLY A 123 2.80 -1.66 11.76
N HIS A 124 3.27 -0.45 12.03
CA HIS A 124 4.54 -0.21 12.71
C HIS A 124 4.28 0.50 14.03
N VAL A 125 4.83 -0.04 15.12
CA VAL A 125 4.94 0.68 16.39
C VAL A 125 6.38 1.14 16.52
N TYR A 126 6.62 2.45 16.43
CA TYR A 126 7.94 3.03 16.56
C TYR A 126 8.22 3.39 18.01
N PHE A 127 9.40 3.03 18.52
CA PHE A 127 9.91 3.53 19.79
C PHE A 127 10.92 4.63 19.50
N SER A 128 10.85 5.71 20.28
CA SER A 128 11.86 6.77 20.29
C SER A 128 13.23 6.24 20.72
N LYS A 129 14.25 7.09 20.62
CA LYS A 129 15.60 6.73 21.06
C LYS A 129 15.68 6.52 22.56
N GLU A 130 14.89 7.26 23.34
CA GLU A 130 14.80 7.08 24.78
C GLU A 130 14.12 5.76 25.14
N GLU A 131 12.97 5.47 24.53
CA GLU A 131 12.24 4.21 24.76
C GLU A 131 13.06 3.00 24.32
N THR A 132 13.77 3.10 23.19
CA THR A 132 14.69 2.05 22.75
C THR A 132 15.77 1.77 23.79
N ARG A 133 16.35 2.80 24.43
CA ARG A 133 17.33 2.62 25.52
C ARG A 133 16.69 1.98 26.76
N LYS A 134 15.46 2.36 27.10
CA LYS A 134 14.72 1.73 28.21
C LYS A 134 14.48 0.25 27.92
N VAL A 135 14.00 -0.09 26.73
CA VAL A 135 13.78 -1.49 26.33
C VAL A 135 15.10 -2.28 26.33
N ALA A 136 16.19 -1.70 25.83
CA ALA A 136 17.53 -2.33 25.83
C ALA A 136 18.08 -2.60 27.24
N ALA A 137 17.65 -1.83 28.26
CA ALA A 137 18.08 -2.00 29.65
C ALA A 137 17.50 -3.26 30.31
N GLY A 138 16.56 -3.96 29.66
CA GLY A 138 16.03 -5.24 30.10
C GLY A 138 14.53 -5.23 30.40
N ALA A 139 14.04 -6.33 30.99
CA ALA A 139 12.60 -6.57 31.17
C ALA A 139 11.86 -5.45 31.91
N ALA A 140 12.48 -4.84 32.93
CA ALA A 140 11.89 -3.72 33.67
C ALA A 140 11.72 -2.47 32.78
N GLY A 141 12.69 -2.17 31.92
CA GLY A 141 12.60 -1.06 30.99
C GLY A 141 11.66 -1.34 29.81
N ALA A 142 11.53 -2.59 29.38
CA ALA A 142 10.48 -3.01 28.45
C ALA A 142 9.07 -2.87 29.07
N ALA A 143 8.90 -3.16 30.36
CA ALA A 143 7.62 -2.90 31.04
C ALA A 143 7.31 -1.40 31.11
N ALA A 144 8.32 -0.55 31.30
CA ALA A 144 8.17 0.90 31.43
C ALA A 144 7.75 1.63 30.14
N VAL A 145 7.95 1.03 28.97
CA VAL A 145 7.45 1.57 27.68
C VAL A 145 6.04 1.07 27.34
N GLY A 146 5.53 0.09 28.08
CA GLY A 146 4.13 -0.31 28.05
C GLY A 146 3.23 0.65 28.83
N PRO A 147 1.88 0.54 28.68
CA PRO A 147 1.13 -0.39 27.85
C PRO A 147 0.69 0.26 26.52
N PHE A 148 1.64 0.65 25.65
CA PHE A 148 1.36 1.33 24.37
C PHE A 148 0.30 0.64 23.50
N TRP A 149 0.13 -0.68 23.64
CA TRP A 149 -0.90 -1.47 22.95
C TRP A 149 -2.34 -1.06 23.28
N LEU A 150 -2.60 -0.34 24.37
CA LEU A 150 -3.93 0.21 24.66
C LEU A 150 -4.34 1.33 23.68
N ALA A 151 -3.36 1.99 23.04
CA ALA A 151 -3.63 2.97 21.99
C ALA A 151 -3.96 2.30 20.64
N VAL A 152 -3.84 0.98 20.55
CA VAL A 152 -4.11 0.21 19.33
C VAL A 152 -5.52 -0.37 19.42
N PRO A 153 -6.41 -0.14 18.42
CA PRO A 153 -7.78 -0.61 18.47
C PRO A 153 -7.87 -2.14 18.51
N PRO A 154 -8.91 -2.72 19.13
CA PRO A 154 -9.22 -4.15 19.02
C PRO A 154 -9.43 -4.58 17.55
N PRO A 155 -9.07 -5.83 17.19
CA PRO A 155 -8.48 -6.88 18.04
C PRO A 155 -6.95 -6.77 18.22
N PHE A 156 -6.29 -5.76 17.65
CA PHE A 156 -4.82 -5.70 17.58
C PHE A 156 -4.15 -5.36 18.91
N GLY A 157 -4.69 -4.43 19.69
CA GLY A 157 -4.16 -4.07 21.00
C GLY A 157 -4.01 -5.28 21.93
N PRO A 158 -5.08 -6.07 22.17
CA PRO A 158 -5.01 -7.29 22.97
C PRO A 158 -4.00 -8.34 22.46
N ALA A 159 -3.87 -8.49 21.14
CA ALA A 159 -2.90 -9.43 20.56
C ALA A 159 -1.45 -8.96 20.74
N ILE A 160 -1.19 -7.66 20.58
CA ILE A 160 0.12 -7.06 20.88
C ILE A 160 0.45 -7.22 22.36
N ALA A 161 -0.52 -7.02 23.26
CA ALA A 161 -0.32 -7.22 24.69
C ALA A 161 0.09 -8.67 25.02
N GLY A 162 -0.65 -9.65 24.50
CA GLY A 162 -0.36 -11.07 24.71
C GLY A 162 0.98 -11.52 24.11
N TRP A 163 1.35 -10.97 22.96
CA TRP A 163 2.66 -11.23 22.35
C TRP A 163 3.80 -10.56 23.13
N TRP A 164 3.64 -9.29 23.54
CA TRP A 164 4.65 -8.53 24.28
C TRP A 164 5.02 -9.20 25.59
N ALA A 165 4.02 -9.70 26.32
CA ALA A 165 4.23 -10.43 27.57
C ALA A 165 5.11 -11.69 27.40
N LYS A 166 5.05 -12.34 26.24
CA LYS A 166 5.78 -13.58 25.94
C LYS A 166 7.11 -13.37 25.22
N ASN A 167 7.28 -12.24 24.51
CA ASN A 167 8.36 -12.03 23.55
C ASN A 167 9.18 -10.74 23.79
N SER A 168 8.97 -10.03 24.90
CA SER A 168 9.70 -8.80 25.23
C SER A 168 11.23 -8.99 25.23
N ILE A 169 11.73 -10.20 25.52
CA ILE A 169 13.15 -10.55 25.43
C ILE A 169 13.70 -10.33 24.00
N HIS A 170 12.98 -10.77 22.96
CA HIS A 170 13.39 -10.57 21.57
C HIS A 170 13.42 -9.08 21.18
N VAL A 171 12.53 -8.29 21.78
CA VAL A 171 12.49 -6.84 21.59
C VAL A 171 13.71 -6.20 22.28
N THR A 172 14.05 -6.63 23.50
CA THR A 172 15.25 -6.21 24.23
C THR A 172 16.51 -6.49 23.43
N GLU A 173 16.69 -7.71 22.90
CA GLU A 173 17.86 -8.05 22.08
C GLU A 173 18.00 -7.14 20.86
N THR A 174 16.88 -6.86 20.20
CA THR A 174 16.84 -5.96 19.04
C THR A 174 17.11 -4.51 19.44
N ALA A 175 16.58 -4.07 20.59
CA ALA A 175 16.82 -2.74 21.13
C ALA A 175 18.29 -2.56 21.51
N THR A 176 18.95 -3.56 22.10
CA THR A 176 20.38 -3.51 22.42
C THR A 176 21.23 -3.33 21.16
N ARG A 177 20.92 -4.06 20.09
CA ARG A 177 21.59 -3.86 18.79
C ARG A 177 21.29 -2.48 18.20
N ALA A 178 20.04 -2.02 18.30
CA ALA A 178 19.65 -0.70 17.81
C ALA A 178 20.41 0.42 18.54
N VAL A 179 20.54 0.34 19.87
CA VAL A 179 21.32 1.31 20.67
C VAL A 179 22.79 1.33 20.23
N ALA A 180 23.42 0.15 20.07
CA ALA A 180 24.80 0.05 19.61
C ALA A 180 25.01 0.64 18.20
N GLY A 181 24.00 0.52 17.33
CA GLY A 181 24.01 1.05 15.97
C GLY A 181 23.53 2.50 15.83
N ASN A 182 23.24 3.21 16.92
CA ASN A 182 22.61 4.54 16.90
C ASN A 182 21.27 4.59 16.13
N LYS A 183 20.48 3.52 16.26
CA LYS A 183 19.15 3.32 15.66
C LYS A 183 18.09 3.18 16.75
N CYS A 184 16.84 3.05 16.32
CA CYS A 184 15.70 2.82 17.20
C CYS A 184 15.04 1.46 16.88
N VAL A 185 14.30 0.92 17.84
CA VAL A 185 13.52 -0.32 17.66
C VAL A 185 12.08 -0.01 17.24
N GLN A 186 11.52 -0.84 16.39
CA GLN A 186 10.11 -0.82 16.00
C GLN A 186 9.51 -2.23 16.11
N LEU A 187 8.21 -2.34 16.33
CA LEU A 187 7.48 -3.58 16.10
C LEU A 187 6.82 -3.53 14.73
N LYS A 188 7.10 -4.54 13.91
CA LYS A 188 6.33 -4.84 12.71
C LYS A 188 5.20 -5.77 13.12
N VAL A 189 3.97 -5.26 13.00
CA VAL A 189 2.74 -5.97 13.33
C VAL A 189 2.05 -6.29 12.03
N GLY A 190 1.88 -7.57 11.69
CA GLY A 190 1.15 -7.93 10.49
C GLY A 190 0.39 -9.22 10.58
N TYR A 191 -0.48 -9.43 9.59
CA TYR A 191 -1.31 -10.63 9.53
C TYR A 191 -0.53 -11.77 8.87
N ILE A 192 -0.25 -12.84 9.61
CA ILE A 192 0.29 -14.09 9.04
C ILE A 192 -0.91 -15.01 8.79
N GLY A 193 -1.06 -15.46 7.54
CA GLY A 193 -2.27 -16.07 7.01
C GLY A 193 -2.87 -17.27 7.77
N ILE A 194 -4.14 -17.54 7.44
CA ILE A 194 -5.04 -18.67 7.76
C ILE A 194 -5.43 -18.95 9.23
N SER A 195 -4.76 -18.38 10.23
CA SER A 195 -5.10 -18.68 11.65
C SER A 195 -5.51 -17.47 12.50
N GLY A 196 -5.69 -16.28 11.91
CA GLY A 196 -5.98 -15.08 12.70
C GLY A 196 -4.79 -14.61 13.56
N VAL A 197 -3.59 -15.12 13.29
CA VAL A 197 -2.39 -14.85 14.09
C VAL A 197 -1.76 -13.54 13.63
N ILE A 198 -1.69 -12.58 14.54
CA ILE A 198 -0.92 -11.36 14.36
C ILE A 198 0.56 -11.72 14.55
N GLY A 199 1.29 -11.73 13.45
CA GLY A 199 2.74 -11.79 13.42
C GLY A 199 3.33 -10.50 13.93
N ILE A 200 4.05 -10.57 15.05
CA ILE A 200 4.75 -9.41 15.61
C ILE A 200 6.22 -9.75 15.62
N SER A 201 7.03 -8.86 15.06
CA SER A 201 8.48 -9.02 15.04
C SER A 201 9.17 -7.68 15.35
N PRO A 202 10.22 -7.68 16.18
CA PRO A 202 11.03 -6.49 16.38
C PRO A 202 11.95 -6.26 15.17
N ALA A 203 12.18 -5.00 14.83
CA ALA A 203 13.12 -4.60 13.79
C ALA A 203 13.78 -3.26 14.14
N GLU A 204 14.89 -2.95 13.49
CA GLU A 204 15.57 -1.65 13.60
C GLU A 204 15.00 -0.66 12.58
N TYR A 205 15.06 0.65 12.89
CA TYR A 205 14.81 1.73 11.93
C TYR A 205 15.70 2.96 12.21
N THR A 206 15.99 3.74 11.17
CA THR A 206 16.87 4.91 11.21
C THR A 206 16.13 6.22 10.94
N ASP A 207 15.22 6.20 9.96
CA ASP A 207 14.57 7.41 9.49
C ASP A 207 13.52 7.87 10.52
N GLY A 208 13.68 9.06 11.07
CA GLY A 208 12.83 9.57 12.16
C GLY A 208 13.16 9.02 13.55
N CYS A 209 14.27 8.28 13.70
CA CYS A 209 14.77 7.86 15.01
C CYS A 209 15.40 9.06 15.74
N SER A 210 14.58 9.76 16.53
CA SER A 210 14.99 10.85 17.43
C SER A 210 14.83 10.48 18.89
#